data_AF-A0A3B8SNS1-F1
#
_entry.id   AF-A0A3B8SNS1-F1
#
_cell.length_a   1.000
_cell.length_b   1.000
_cell.length_c   1.000
_cell.angle_alpha   90.00
_cell.angle_beta   90.00
_cell.angle_gamma   90.00
#
_symmetry.space_group_name_H-M   'P 1'
#
loop_
_entity.id
_entity.type
_entity.pdbx_description
1 polymer ?
#
loop_
_entity_poly.entity_id
_entity_poly.type
_entity_poly.pdbx_seq_one_letter_code
_entity_poly.pdbx_strand_id
1 'polypeptide(L)'
;MINYDKNIFNKIKDWNKDNIHILTDFDRTLTIGSSESSWGILSSGGFISPEYREERQKLYKKYRPIEIDETLDFDTKNKLMIEWWNKHINLLIKYKLREETIIEATKDIKVMKFRDGAVDLLGYLYENDIPV
;
A
#
# COMPACT_ATOMS: atom_id res chain seq x y z
N MET A 1 -1.74 4.53 25.30
CA MET A 1 -2.33 3.27 25.79
C MET A 1 -3.53 2.97 24.90
N ILE A 2 -3.54 1.85 24.18
CA ILE A 2 -4.68 1.48 23.33
C ILE A 2 -5.78 0.98 24.27
N ASN A 3 -6.94 1.63 24.27
CA ASN A 3 -8.12 1.16 25.00
C ASN A 3 -8.91 0.22 24.10
N TYR A 4 -9.12 -1.01 24.55
CA TYR A 4 -9.97 -1.99 23.87
C TYR A 4 -11.05 -2.52 24.81
N ASP A 5 -12.21 -2.80 24.24
CA ASP A 5 -13.33 -3.44 24.94
C ASP A 5 -12.92 -4.85 25.36
N LYS A 6 -12.89 -5.12 26.67
CA LYS A 6 -12.54 -6.44 27.22
C LYS A 6 -13.44 -7.57 26.70
N ASN A 7 -14.65 -7.26 26.23
CA ASN A 7 -15.56 -8.23 25.64
C ASN A 7 -15.07 -8.79 24.30
N ILE A 8 -14.16 -8.09 23.59
CA ILE A 8 -13.55 -8.59 22.36
C ILE A 8 -12.75 -9.88 22.61
N PHE A 9 -12.05 -9.99 23.75
CA PHE A 9 -11.29 -11.21 24.07
C PHE A 9 -12.18 -12.44 24.17
N ASN A 10 -13.41 -12.29 24.65
CA ASN A 10 -14.36 -13.41 24.69
C ASN A 10 -14.75 -13.90 23.29
N LYS A 11 -14.73 -13.02 22.27
CA LYS A 11 -15.06 -13.38 20.88
C LYS A 11 -13.92 -14.12 20.17
N ILE A 12 -12.69 -13.96 20.67
CA ILE A 12 -11.48 -14.54 20.06
C ILE A 12 -10.78 -15.56 20.98
N LYS A 13 -11.42 -15.93 22.09
CA LYS A 13 -10.82 -16.81 23.12
C LYS A 13 -10.42 -18.19 22.59
N ASP A 14 -11.12 -18.66 21.55
CA ASP A 14 -10.92 -19.97 20.94
C ASP A 14 -10.08 -19.88 19.65
N TRP A 15 -9.60 -18.68 19.29
CA TRP A 15 -8.72 -18.49 18.14
C TRP A 15 -7.35 -19.12 18.42
N ASN A 16 -6.88 -19.89 17.45
CA ASN A 16 -5.59 -20.55 17.45
C ASN A 16 -5.07 -20.62 16.01
N LYS A 17 -3.82 -21.02 15.84
CA LYS A 17 -3.15 -21.03 14.54
C LYS A 17 -3.88 -21.87 13.47
N ASP A 18 -4.65 -22.88 13.87
CA ASP A 18 -5.32 -23.79 12.94
C ASP A 18 -6.71 -23.28 12.50
N ASN A 19 -7.22 -22.20 13.11
CA ASN A 19 -8.55 -21.66 12.80
C ASN A 19 -8.56 -20.17 12.47
N ILE A 20 -7.39 -19.56 12.28
CA ILE A 20 -7.26 -18.16 11.87
C ILE A 20 -6.45 -18.03 10.57
N HIS A 21 -6.78 -16.98 9.84
CA HIS A 21 -5.92 -16.40 8.81
C HIS A 21 -6.00 -14.88 8.96
N ILE A 22 -4.96 -14.19 8.54
CA ILE A 22 -4.89 -12.74 8.55
C ILE A 22 -5.17 -12.25 7.12
N LEU A 23 -6.03 -11.25 6.98
CA LEU A 23 -6.17 -10.49 5.74
C LEU A 23 -5.80 -9.05 6.07
N THR A 24 -4.76 -8.55 5.42
CA THR A 24 -4.25 -7.21 5.72
C THR A 24 -3.90 -6.46 4.45
N ASP A 25 -4.11 -5.15 4.50
CA ASP A 25 -3.60 -4.23 3.51
C ASP A 25 -2.11 -3.92 3.81
N PHE A 26 -1.40 -3.39 2.83
CA PHE A 26 0.02 -3.13 2.93
C PHE A 26 0.32 -1.65 3.19
N ASP A 27 -0.03 -0.79 2.23
CA ASP A 27 0.35 0.62 2.22
C ASP A 27 -0.34 1.38 3.34
N ARG A 28 0.46 1.96 4.23
CA ARG A 28 0.01 2.69 5.42
C ARG A 28 -0.81 1.84 6.40
N THR A 29 -0.84 0.51 6.23
CA THR A 29 -1.43 -0.47 7.15
C THR A 29 -0.34 -1.27 7.85
N LEU A 30 0.50 -2.01 7.09
CA LEU A 30 1.75 -2.60 7.60
C LEU A 30 2.88 -1.58 7.62
N THR A 31 2.85 -0.60 6.70
CA THR A 31 3.77 0.55 6.71
C THR A 31 3.20 1.72 7.52
N ILE A 32 4.07 2.64 7.94
CA ILE A 32 3.66 3.82 8.71
C ILE A 32 2.85 4.79 7.84
N GLY A 33 1.94 5.56 8.44
CA GLY A 33 1.07 6.49 7.71
C GLY A 33 1.82 7.61 6.95
N SER A 34 3.03 7.95 7.37
CA SER A 34 3.90 8.93 6.71
C SER A 34 4.83 8.33 5.64
N SER A 35 4.77 7.02 5.39
CA SER A 35 5.54 6.42 4.30
C SER A 35 4.93 6.77 2.95
N GLU A 36 5.76 6.71 1.91
CA GLU A 36 5.24 6.62 0.55
C GLU A 36 4.45 5.32 0.38
N SER A 37 3.59 5.29 -0.63
CA SER A 37 2.98 4.04 -1.07
C SER A 37 3.94 3.23 -1.93
N SER A 38 3.63 1.95 -2.12
CA SER A 38 4.26 1.05 -3.09
C SER A 38 4.32 1.65 -4.51
N TRP A 39 3.36 2.51 -4.88
CA TRP A 39 3.33 3.25 -6.15
C TRP A 39 4.11 4.56 -6.12
N GLY A 40 4.36 5.12 -4.94
CA GLY A 40 5.13 6.35 -4.71
C GLY A 40 6.62 6.14 -4.94
N ILE A 41 7.14 4.99 -4.50
CA ILE A 41 8.57 4.64 -4.46
C ILE A 41 9.27 4.80 -5.82
N LEU A 42 8.60 4.41 -6.90
CA LEU A 42 9.11 4.51 -8.26
C LEU A 42 9.31 5.94 -8.74
N SER A 43 8.58 6.89 -8.15
CA SER A 43 8.60 8.30 -8.55
C SER A 43 9.44 9.19 -7.64
N SER A 44 9.44 8.92 -6.33
CA SER A 44 10.19 9.70 -5.34
C SER A 44 11.69 9.44 -5.42
N GLY A 45 12.11 8.19 -5.61
CA GLY A 45 13.51 7.79 -5.42
C GLY A 45 14.47 7.94 -6.61
N GLY A 46 14.06 8.53 -7.74
CA GLY A 46 15.01 8.77 -8.85
C GLY A 46 15.12 7.66 -9.86
N PHE A 47 14.42 6.56 -9.64
CA PHE A 47 14.65 5.30 -10.35
C PHE A 47 14.15 5.31 -11.80
N ILE A 48 13.25 6.23 -12.15
CA ILE A 48 12.73 6.43 -13.51
C ILE A 48 13.00 7.88 -13.93
N SER A 49 12.97 8.11 -15.25
CA SER A 49 13.27 9.40 -15.87
C SER A 49 12.45 10.56 -15.29
N PRO A 50 12.98 11.81 -15.32
CA PRO A 50 12.26 12.99 -14.85
C PRO A 50 10.89 13.19 -15.53
N GLU A 51 10.78 12.85 -16.82
CA GLU A 51 9.56 13.01 -17.62
C GLU A 51 8.44 12.09 -17.11
N TYR A 52 8.79 10.85 -16.71
CA TYR A 52 7.83 9.95 -16.05
C TYR A 52 7.26 10.59 -14.78
N ARG A 53 8.12 11.21 -13.96
CA ARG A 53 7.68 11.84 -12.71
C ARG A 53 6.75 13.01 -12.99
N GLU A 54 7.07 13.83 -13.99
CA GLU A 54 6.21 14.95 -14.38
C GLU A 54 4.84 14.46 -14.84
N GLU A 55 4.79 13.45 -15.72
CA GLU A 55 3.53 12.87 -16.19
C GLU A 55 2.72 12.21 -15.07
N ARG A 56 3.39 11.47 -14.18
CA ARG A 56 2.75 10.89 -12.99
C ARG A 56 2.17 11.98 -12.09
N GLN A 57 2.91 13.05 -11.85
CA GLN A 57 2.45 14.16 -11.02
C GLN A 57 1.25 14.88 -11.65
N LYS A 58 1.18 14.98 -12.98
CA LYS A 58 -0.01 15.49 -13.68
C LYS A 58 -1.23 14.59 -13.44
N LEU A 59 -1.08 13.26 -13.52
CA LEU A 59 -2.16 12.33 -13.17
C LEU A 59 -2.58 12.49 -11.70
N TYR A 60 -1.62 12.50 -10.77
CA TYR A 60 -1.91 12.65 -9.35
C TYR A 60 -2.70 13.93 -9.05
N LYS A 61 -2.27 15.08 -9.58
CA LYS A 61 -2.97 16.36 -9.40
C LYS A 61 -4.40 16.34 -9.94
N LYS A 62 -4.67 15.56 -10.99
CA LYS A 62 -6.02 15.41 -11.58
C LYS A 62 -6.90 14.48 -10.74
N TYR A 63 -6.41 13.28 -10.40
CA TYR A 63 -7.26 12.23 -9.84
C TYR A 63 -7.28 12.20 -8.31
N ARG A 64 -6.25 12.69 -7.61
CA ARG A 64 -6.24 12.70 -6.13
C ARG A 64 -7.41 13.49 -5.53
N PRO A 65 -7.78 14.70 -6.02
CA PRO A 65 -8.96 15.39 -5.50
C PRO A 65 -10.25 14.59 -5.66
N ILE A 66 -10.38 13.81 -6.74
CA ILE A 66 -11.53 12.95 -7.02
C ILE A 66 -11.55 11.75 -6.06
N GLU A 67 -10.38 11.14 -5.82
CA GLU A 67 -10.22 10.01 -4.90
C GLU A 67 -10.65 10.34 -3.48
N ILE A 68 -10.43 11.56 -3.02
CA ILE A 68 -10.78 11.99 -1.65
C ILE A 68 -12.13 12.71 -1.58
N ASP A 69 -12.81 12.91 -2.71
CA ASP A 69 -14.13 13.52 -2.73
C ASP A 69 -15.17 12.54 -2.15
N GLU A 70 -15.74 12.89 -1.01
CA GLU A 70 -16.78 12.11 -0.31
C GLU A 70 -18.19 12.38 -0.86
N THR A 71 -18.36 13.42 -1.68
CA THR A 71 -19.65 13.79 -2.26
C THR A 71 -19.96 13.08 -3.58
N LEU A 72 -18.93 12.51 -4.21
CA LEU A 72 -19.05 11.79 -5.47
C LEU A 72 -19.66 10.41 -5.27
N ASP A 73 -20.56 10.01 -6.16
CA ASP A 73 -21.16 8.68 -6.11
C ASP A 73 -20.12 7.57 -6.37
N PHE A 74 -20.35 6.40 -5.77
CA PHE A 74 -19.42 5.28 -5.81
C PHE A 74 -19.11 4.83 -7.24
N ASP A 75 -20.11 4.70 -8.12
CA ASP A 75 -19.92 4.16 -9.46
C ASP A 75 -19.10 5.09 -10.34
N THR A 76 -19.36 6.39 -10.27
CA THR A 76 -18.57 7.41 -10.97
C THR A 76 -17.15 7.44 -10.44
N LYS A 77 -16.98 7.45 -9.12
CA LYS A 77 -15.65 7.44 -8.49
C LYS A 77 -14.85 6.21 -8.89
N ASN A 78 -15.47 5.03 -8.86
CA ASN A 78 -14.86 3.77 -9.23
C ASN A 78 -14.37 3.77 -10.69
N LYS A 79 -15.21 4.24 -11.64
CA LYS A 79 -14.80 4.39 -13.05
C LYS A 79 -13.59 5.29 -13.21
N LEU A 80 -13.55 6.41 -12.50
CA LEU A 80 -12.42 7.36 -12.55
C LEU A 80 -11.15 6.80 -11.91
N MET A 81 -11.26 6.00 -10.84
CA MET A 81 -10.11 5.31 -10.23
C MET A 81 -9.55 4.22 -11.14
N ILE A 82 -10.40 3.46 -11.82
CA ILE A 82 -9.99 2.49 -12.85
C ILE A 82 -9.26 3.21 -14.00
N GLU A 83 -9.79 4.35 -14.45
CA GLU A 83 -9.13 5.16 -15.48
C GLU A 83 -7.74 5.63 -15.02
N TRP A 84 -7.64 6.15 -13.80
CA TRP A 84 -6.36 6.59 -13.24
C TRP A 84 -5.34 5.45 -13.17
N TRP A 85 -5.77 4.29 -12.64
CA TRP A 85 -4.93 3.11 -12.53
C TRP A 85 -4.39 2.67 -13.89
N ASN A 86 -5.26 2.55 -14.89
CA ASN A 86 -4.86 2.19 -16.25
C ASN A 86 -3.88 3.20 -16.87
N LYS A 87 -4.10 4.50 -16.66
CA LYS A 87 -3.17 5.54 -17.14
C LYS A 87 -1.80 5.43 -16.45
N HIS A 88 -1.76 5.13 -15.16
CA HIS A 88 -0.49 4.97 -14.45
C HIS A 88 0.26 3.71 -14.91
N ILE A 89 -0.43 2.58 -15.07
CA ILE A 89 0.16 1.36 -15.66
C ILE A 89 0.75 1.64 -17.05
N ASN A 90 0.02 2.36 -17.90
CA ASN A 90 0.51 2.73 -19.23
C ASN A 90 1.76 3.62 -19.18
N LEU A 91 1.90 4.49 -18.16
CA LEU A 91 3.15 5.22 -17.94
C LEU A 91 4.30 4.28 -17.60
N LEU A 92 4.11 3.30 -16.72
CA LEU A 92 5.16 2.33 -16.38
C LEU A 92 5.63 1.54 -17.62
N ILE A 93 4.70 1.16 -18.50
CA ILE A 93 5.01 0.50 -19.78
C ILE A 93 5.76 1.45 -20.72
N LYS A 94 5.25 2.67 -20.92
CA LYS A 94 5.87 3.70 -21.78
C LYS A 94 7.33 3.96 -21.40
N TYR A 95 7.60 4.03 -20.10
CA TYR A 95 8.93 4.30 -19.55
C TYR A 95 9.74 3.03 -19.27
N LYS A 96 9.26 1.85 -19.70
CA LYS A 96 9.97 0.56 -19.64
C LYS A 96 10.49 0.24 -18.24
N LEU A 97 9.59 0.31 -17.25
CA LEU A 97 9.90 -0.15 -15.88
C LEU A 97 10.49 -1.57 -15.95
N ARG A 98 11.60 -1.79 -15.23
CA ARG A 98 12.25 -3.09 -15.14
C ARG A 98 12.21 -3.60 -13.72
N GLU A 99 12.31 -4.91 -13.57
CA GLU A 99 12.33 -5.56 -12.26
C GLU A 99 13.50 -5.06 -11.41
N GLU A 100 14.67 -4.84 -12.01
CA GLU A 100 15.84 -4.34 -11.29
C GLU A 100 15.60 -2.94 -10.71
N THR A 101 14.82 -2.11 -11.41
CA THR A 101 14.40 -0.79 -10.93
C THR A 101 13.51 -0.91 -9.69
N ILE A 102 12.64 -1.93 -9.64
CA ILE A 102 11.79 -2.20 -8.48
C ILE A 102 12.65 -2.67 -7.31
N ILE A 103 13.55 -3.63 -7.53
CA ILE A 103 14.46 -4.16 -6.51
C ILE A 103 15.35 -3.06 -5.92
N GLU A 104 15.84 -2.15 -6.75
CA GLU A 104 16.65 -1.04 -6.24
C GLU A 104 15.79 -0.05 -5.45
N ALA A 105 14.56 0.21 -5.91
CA ALA A 105 13.64 1.09 -5.22
C ALA A 105 13.25 0.58 -3.82
N THR A 106 13.10 -0.73 -3.63
CA THR A 106 12.75 -1.33 -2.33
C THR A 106 13.89 -1.28 -1.30
N LYS A 107 15.14 -1.09 -1.72
CA LYS A 107 16.29 -0.94 -0.80
C LYS A 107 16.30 0.43 -0.11
N ASP A 108 15.60 1.42 -0.64
CA ASP A 108 15.56 2.74 -0.04
C ASP A 108 14.64 2.76 1.20
N ILE A 109 15.25 2.57 2.36
CA ILE A 109 14.56 2.56 3.66
C ILE A 109 13.87 3.88 4.00
N LYS A 110 14.24 4.99 3.34
CA LYS A 110 13.55 6.28 3.52
C LYS A 110 12.15 6.26 2.93
N VAL A 111 11.80 5.24 2.14
CA VAL A 111 10.57 5.21 1.36
C VAL A 111 9.52 4.26 1.94
N MET A 112 9.92 3.13 2.53
CA MET A 112 8.98 2.12 3.02
C MET A 112 9.33 1.62 4.43
N LYS A 113 8.91 2.38 5.43
CA LYS A 113 9.10 2.02 6.85
C LYS A 113 7.90 1.25 7.38
N PHE A 114 8.15 0.04 7.90
CA PHE A 114 7.15 -0.75 8.62
C PHE A 114 6.72 -0.08 9.94
N ARG A 115 5.49 -0.35 10.36
CA ARG A 115 5.02 -0.03 11.71
C ARG A 115 5.77 -0.88 12.74
N ASP A 116 5.91 -0.34 13.95
CA ASP A 116 6.48 -1.08 15.08
C ASP A 116 5.64 -2.35 15.32
N GLY A 117 6.32 -3.49 15.43
CA GLY A 117 5.70 -4.81 15.58
C GLY A 117 5.18 -5.46 14.29
N ALA A 118 5.19 -4.79 13.13
CA ALA A 118 4.72 -5.40 11.88
C ALA A 118 5.64 -6.54 11.40
N VAL A 119 6.96 -6.36 11.52
CA VAL A 119 7.93 -7.40 11.17
C VAL A 119 7.83 -8.59 12.13
N ASP A 120 7.69 -8.32 13.43
CA ASP A 120 7.52 -9.36 14.46
C ASP A 120 6.22 -10.14 14.25
N LEU A 121 5.13 -9.45 13.88
CA LEU A 121 3.86 -10.08 13.52
C LEU A 121 4.03 -11.04 12.34
N LEU A 122 4.64 -10.58 11.24
CA LEU A 122 4.86 -11.44 10.06
C LEU A 122 5.76 -12.63 10.38
N GLY A 123 6.79 -12.44 11.20
CA GLY A 123 7.65 -13.53 11.69
C GLY A 123 6.86 -14.55 12.52
N TYR A 124 6.05 -14.10 13.47
CA TYR A 124 5.18 -14.96 14.28
C TYR A 124 4.20 -15.78 13.42
N LEU A 125 3.57 -15.14 12.42
CA LEU A 125 2.63 -15.82 11.52
C LEU A 125 3.34 -16.91 10.71
N TYR A 126 4.52 -16.62 10.18
CA TYR A 126 5.35 -17.58 9.48
C TYR A 126 5.77 -18.77 10.35
N GLU A 127 6.29 -18.52 11.55
CA GLU A 127 6.74 -19.56 12.49
C GLU A 127 5.61 -20.50 12.96
N ASN A 128 4.37 -20.04 12.89
CA ASN A 128 3.19 -20.79 13.33
C ASN A 128 2.35 -21.32 12.18
N ASP A 129 2.82 -21.24 10.93
CA ASP A 129 2.09 -21.67 9.73
C ASP A 129 0.69 -21.00 9.61
N ILE A 130 0.56 -19.75 10.06
CA ILE A 130 -0.69 -18.99 9.99
C ILE A 130 -0.72 -18.24 8.65
N PRO A 131 -1.74 -18.46 7.79
CA PRO A 131 -1.85 -17.74 6.53
C PRO A 131 -2.05 -16.24 6.73
N VAL A 132 -1.36 -15.43 5.92
CA VAL A 132 -1.45 -13.96 5.85
C VAL A 132 -1.41 -13.46 4.42
#